data_AF-A0A836ZRW4-F1
#
_entry.id   AF-A0A836ZRW4-F1
#
_cell.length_a   1.000
_cell.length_b   1.000
_cell.length_c   1.000
_cell.angle_alpha   90.00
_cell.angle_beta   90.00
_cell.angle_gamma   90.00
#
_symmetry.space_group_name_H-M   'P 1'
#
loop_
_entity.id
_entity.type
_entity.pdbx_description
1 polymer ?
#
loop_
_entity_poly.entity_id
_entity_poly.type
_entity_poly.pdbx_seq_one_letter_code
_entity_poly.pdbx_strand_id
1 'polypeptide(L)'
;GRYFTEDREPATRCLPMQTTNLAGGPATGGGSACEVVTDRCAPVPDQSLCEAWRKRAEQAESTWRFSDEAQAAERKQRFYQMRRVLDESRCANPAAAP
;
A
#
# COMPACT_ATOMS: atom_id res chain seq x y z
N GLY A 1 10.52 -3.29 2.95
CA GLY A 1 9.30 -4.11 3.10
C GLY A 1 8.55 -4.12 1.78
N ARG A 2 7.76 -5.17 1.50
CA ARG A 2 6.88 -5.26 0.33
C ARG A 2 5.47 -4.80 0.73
N TYR A 3 4.77 -4.14 -0.18
CA TYR A 3 3.36 -3.78 -0.02
C TYR A 3 2.56 -4.22 -1.25
N PHE A 4 1.24 -4.24 -1.12
CA PHE A 4 0.32 -4.50 -2.24
C PHE A 4 -0.43 -3.21 -2.57
N THR A 5 -0.68 -2.97 -3.85
CA THR A 5 -1.56 -1.90 -4.31
C THR A 5 -2.43 -2.39 -5.46
N GLU A 6 -3.59 -1.75 -5.62
CA GLU A 6 -4.49 -1.91 -6.77
C GLU A 6 -4.22 -0.83 -7.84
N ASP A 7 -3.41 0.18 -7.50
CA ASP A 7 -2.99 1.21 -8.43
C ASP A 7 -2.06 0.63 -9.49
N ARG A 8 -2.36 0.94 -10.75
CA ARG A 8 -1.53 0.52 -11.88
C ARG A 8 -0.26 1.34 -12.00
N GLU A 9 -0.31 2.60 -11.56
CA GLU A 9 0.83 3.49 -11.56
C GLU A 9 1.69 3.23 -10.31
N PRO A 10 2.98 2.89 -10.45
CA PRO A 10 3.85 2.70 -9.29
C PRO A 10 4.00 4.00 -8.50
N ALA A 11 3.99 3.88 -7.17
CA ALA A 11 4.18 5.04 -6.30
C ALA A 11 5.60 5.60 -6.42
N THR A 12 5.72 6.92 -6.28
CA THR A 12 7.01 7.60 -6.16
C THR A 12 7.28 7.99 -4.72
N ARG A 13 8.54 7.85 -4.29
CA ARG A 13 9.01 8.16 -2.94
C ARG A 13 10.27 9.01 -2.97
N CYS A 14 10.35 9.94 -2.03
CA CYS A 14 11.47 10.85 -1.84
C CYS A 14 12.45 10.21 -0.83
N LEU A 15 13.59 9.71 -1.31
CA LEU A 15 14.65 9.12 -0.48
C LEU A 15 15.63 10.21 -0.05
N PRO A 16 15.90 10.36 1.26
CA PRO A 16 16.75 11.45 1.75
C PRO A 16 18.18 11.31 1.21
N MET A 17 18.71 12.41 0.68
CA MET A 17 20.10 12.49 0.23
C MET A 17 20.98 13.13 1.29
N GLN A 18 22.24 12.69 1.34
CA GLN A 18 23.25 13.39 2.12
C GLN A 18 23.56 14.72 1.43
N THR A 19 23.40 15.81 2.16
CA THR A 19 23.65 17.17 1.67
C THR A 19 24.74 17.84 2.50
N THR A 20 25.50 18.73 1.86
CA THR A 20 26.52 19.55 2.52
C THR A 20 26.07 21.00 2.56
N ASN A 21 26.43 21.72 3.62
CA ASN A 21 26.21 23.16 3.71
C ASN A 21 27.19 23.93 2.79
N LEU A 22 27.00 25.25 2.69
CA LEU A 22 27.84 26.13 1.86
C LEU A 22 29.31 26.18 2.30
N ALA A 23 29.63 25.80 3.54
CA ALA A 23 30.97 25.70 4.07
C ALA A 23 31.58 24.29 3.92
N GLY A 24 30.90 23.35 3.26
CA GLY A 24 31.36 21.97 3.05
C GLY A 24 31.18 21.03 4.24
N GLY A 25 30.54 21.46 5.32
CA GLY A 25 30.17 20.61 6.47
C GLY A 25 28.81 19.92 6.28
N PRO A 26 28.40 19.05 7.22
CA PRO A 26 27.06 18.45 7.19
C PRO A 26 25.96 19.51 7.12
N ALA A 27 24.93 19.26 6.31
CA ALA A 27 23.76 20.13 6.27
C ALA A 27 22.95 20.00 7.57
N THR A 28 23.12 20.96 8.48
CA THR A 28 22.37 21.07 9.74
C THR A 28 21.27 22.15 9.69
N GLY A 29 21.05 22.77 8.52
CA GLY A 29 20.10 23.88 8.28
C GLY A 29 18.95 23.54 7.31
N GLY A 30 18.04 24.50 7.08
CA GLY A 30 16.66 24.32 6.58
C GLY A 30 16.43 23.90 5.12
N GLY A 31 17.41 23.28 4.45
CA GLY A 31 17.23 22.71 3.11
C GLY A 31 17.40 21.19 3.14
N SER A 32 16.46 20.45 2.55
CA SER A 32 16.58 19.01 2.31
C SER A 32 16.65 18.73 0.82
N ALA A 33 17.39 17.69 0.44
CA ALA A 33 17.36 17.14 -0.90
C ALA A 33 16.92 15.67 -0.83
N CYS A 34 16.20 15.23 -1.86
CA CYS A 34 15.87 13.83 -1.99
C CYS A 34 15.96 13.36 -3.43
N GLU A 35 16.28 12.08 -3.57
CA GLU A 35 16.16 11.37 -4.83
C GLU A 35 14.71 10.88 -4.95
N VAL A 36 14.05 11.23 -6.06
CA VAL A 36 12.73 10.69 -6.38
C VAL A 36 12.92 9.30 -6.98
N VAL A 37 12.51 8.29 -6.22
CA VAL A 37 12.57 6.89 -6.65
C VAL A 37 11.16 6.41 -6.95
N THR A 38 11.01 5.74 -8.09
CA THR A 38 9.75 5.07 -8.47
C THR A 38 9.81 3.62 -8.03
N ASP A 39 8.78 3.17 -7.31
CA ASP A 39 8.69 1.79 -6.88
C ASP A 39 8.55 0.84 -8.09
N ARG A 40 8.96 -0.43 -7.92
CA ARG A 40 8.80 -1.47 -8.94
C ARG A 40 7.68 -2.42 -8.56
N CYS A 41 6.64 -2.48 -9.38
CA CYS A 41 5.53 -3.40 -9.19
C CYS A 41 5.78 -4.71 -9.95
N ALA A 42 5.48 -5.83 -9.29
CA ALA A 42 5.41 -7.14 -9.91
C ALA A 42 4.01 -7.73 -9.66
N PRO A 43 3.43 -8.46 -10.63
CA PRO A 43 2.15 -9.12 -10.42
C PRO A 43 2.25 -10.12 -9.26
N VAL A 44 1.16 -10.23 -8.50
CA VAL A 44 1.06 -11.25 -7.45
C VAL A 44 0.92 -12.62 -8.11
N PRO A 45 1.75 -13.63 -7.77
CA PRO A 45 1.63 -14.96 -8.34
C PRO A 45 0.25 -15.57 -8.08
N ASP A 46 -0.31 -16.25 -9.09
CA ASP A 46 -1.68 -16.79 -9.05
C ASP A 46 -1.94 -17.69 -7.84
N GLN A 47 -0.97 -18.53 -7.46
CA GLN A 47 -1.06 -19.42 -6.31
C GLN A 47 -1.21 -18.68 -4.96
N SER A 48 -0.77 -17.42 -4.90
CA SER A 48 -0.83 -16.58 -3.70
C SER A 48 -1.87 -15.47 -3.79
N LEU A 49 -2.52 -15.31 -4.95
CA LEU A 49 -3.39 -14.17 -5.24
C LEU A 49 -4.58 -14.12 -4.28
N CYS A 50 -5.27 -15.26 -4.09
CA CYS A 50 -6.46 -15.30 -3.24
C CYS A 50 -6.13 -15.11 -1.75
N GLU A 51 -4.99 -15.61 -1.29
CA GLU A 51 -4.51 -15.34 0.08
C GLU A 51 -4.15 -13.87 0.26
N ALA A 52 -3.46 -13.26 -0.70
CA ALA A 52 -3.08 -11.86 -0.66
C ALA A 52 -4.31 -10.94 -0.61
N TRP A 53 -5.34 -11.22 -1.42
CA TRP A 53 -6.59 -10.46 -1.38
C TRP A 53 -7.35 -10.61 -0.05
N ARG A 54 -7.42 -11.82 0.52
CA ARG A 54 -8.05 -12.03 1.84
C ARG A 54 -7.35 -11.23 2.93
N LYS A 55 -6.02 -11.34 3.02
CA LYS A 55 -5.22 -10.56 3.99
C LYS A 55 -5.44 -9.06 3.83
N ARG A 56 -5.57 -8.57 2.59
CA ARG A 56 -5.83 -7.16 2.32
C ARG A 56 -7.22 -6.72 2.80
N ALA A 57 -8.26 -7.53 2.56
CA ALA A 57 -9.60 -7.25 3.06
C ALA A 57 -9.65 -7.26 4.59
N GLU A 58 -8.97 -8.19 5.25
CA GLU A 58 -8.82 -8.24 6.71
C GLU A 58 -8.10 -7.00 7.26
N GLN A 59 -7.02 -6.56 6.59
CA GLN A 59 -6.33 -5.31 6.95
C GLN A 59 -7.24 -4.08 6.78
N ALA A 60 -8.03 -4.00 5.70
CA ALA A 60 -8.99 -2.93 5.50
C ALA A 60 -10.11 -2.93 6.55
N GLU A 61 -10.58 -4.12 6.95
CA GLU A 61 -11.56 -4.30 8.01
C GLU A 61 -11.03 -3.80 9.36
N SER A 62 -9.81 -4.21 9.72
CA SER A 62 -9.12 -3.73 10.92
C SER A 62 -8.93 -2.22 10.85
N THR A 63 -8.48 -1.70 9.71
CA THR A 63 -8.25 -0.27 9.49
C THR A 63 -9.52 0.55 9.69
N TRP A 64 -10.68 0.03 9.27
CA TRP A 64 -11.98 0.65 9.53
C TRP A 64 -12.40 0.50 11.00
N ARG A 65 -12.30 -0.69 11.59
CA ARG A 65 -12.73 -0.93 12.97
C ARG A 65 -11.98 -0.09 14.00
N PHE A 66 -10.72 0.24 13.73
CA PHE A 66 -9.86 1.00 14.63
C PHE A 66 -9.59 2.43 14.14
N SER A 67 -10.39 2.97 13.20
CA SER A 67 -10.26 4.36 12.78
C SER A 67 -11.11 5.31 13.62
N ASP A 68 -10.67 6.56 13.70
CA ASP A 68 -11.47 7.66 14.23
C ASP A 68 -12.76 7.89 13.42
N GLU A 69 -13.78 8.46 14.05
CA GLU A 69 -15.11 8.67 13.43
C GLU A 69 -15.05 9.45 12.12
N ALA A 70 -14.18 10.45 12.05
CA ALA A 70 -13.97 11.28 10.86
C ALA A 70 -13.53 10.47 9.62
N GLN A 71 -12.90 9.31 9.83
CA GLN A 71 -12.35 8.46 8.77
C GLN A 71 -13.13 7.14 8.59
N ALA A 72 -14.04 6.83 9.52
CA ALA A 72 -14.72 5.55 9.57
C ALA A 72 -15.57 5.29 8.32
N ALA A 73 -16.28 6.30 7.80
CA ALA A 73 -17.13 6.15 6.63
C ALA A 73 -16.33 5.76 5.36
N GLU A 74 -15.24 6.49 5.09
CA GLU A 74 -14.37 6.21 3.94
C GLU A 74 -13.73 4.82 4.05
N ARG A 75 -13.18 4.50 5.23
CA ARG A 75 -12.51 3.21 5.45
C ARG A 75 -13.48 2.04 5.38
N LYS A 76 -14.71 2.21 5.85
CA LYS A 76 -15.79 1.23 5.71
C LYS A 76 -16.12 0.96 4.24
N GLN A 77 -16.23 2.03 3.43
CA GLN A 77 -16.48 1.90 2.00
C GLN A 77 -15.35 1.13 1.30
N ARG A 78 -14.08 1.43 1.62
CA ARG A 78 -12.92 0.70 1.09
C ARG A 78 -12.96 -0.78 1.46
N PHE A 79 -13.27 -1.11 2.71
CA PHE A 79 -13.45 -2.50 3.14
C PHE A 79 -14.54 -3.22 2.31
N TYR A 80 -15.71 -2.61 2.14
CA TYR A 80 -16.78 -3.22 1.34
C TYR A 80 -16.41 -3.42 -0.12
N GLN A 81 -15.68 -2.48 -0.73
CA GLN A 81 -15.17 -2.64 -2.09
C GLN A 81 -14.26 -3.87 -2.20
N MET A 82 -13.32 -4.03 -1.26
CA MET A 82 -12.42 -5.19 -1.25
C MET A 82 -13.16 -6.51 -1.00
N ARG A 83 -14.14 -6.50 -0.08
CA ARG A 83 -14.97 -7.67 0.20
C ARG A 83 -15.76 -8.09 -1.05
N ARG A 84 -16.35 -7.12 -1.76
CA ARG A 84 -17.05 -7.39 -3.03
C ARG A 84 -16.12 -7.98 -4.09
N VAL A 85 -14.91 -7.44 -4.25
CA VAL A 85 -13.92 -8.01 -5.20
C VAL A 85 -13.60 -9.46 -4.85
N LEU A 86 -13.43 -9.78 -3.57
CA LEU A 86 -13.21 -11.16 -3.13
C LEU A 86 -14.41 -12.06 -3.48
N ASP A 87 -15.62 -11.64 -3.12
CA ASP A 87 -16.85 -12.42 -3.26
C ASP A 87 -17.27 -12.62 -4.73
N GLU A 88 -16.96 -11.68 -5.61
CA GLU A 88 -17.27 -11.74 -7.05
C GLU A 88 -16.15 -12.38 -7.89
N SER A 89 -14.99 -12.66 -7.29
CA SER A 89 -13.84 -13.27 -7.97
C SER A 89 -13.79 -14.79 -7.80
N ARG A 90 -12.87 -15.44 -8.51
CA ARG A 90 -12.52 -16.85 -8.30
C ARG A 90 -12.07 -17.18 -6.87
N CYS A 91 -11.72 -16.17 -6.07
CA CYS A 91 -11.25 -16.33 -4.71
C CYS A 91 -12.36 -16.50 -3.67
N ALA A 92 -13.63 -16.35 -4.07
CA ALA A 92 -14.80 -16.53 -3.21
C ALA A 92 -14.90 -17.95 -2.62
N ASN A 93 -14.42 -18.95 -3.37
CA ASN A 93 -14.41 -20.33 -2.92
C ASN A 93 -12.96 -20.81 -2.72
N PRO A 94 -12.47 -20.97 -1.48
CA PRO A 94 -11.10 -21.41 -1.22
C PRO A 94 -10.81 -22.84 -1.71
N ALA A 95 -11.85 -23.65 -1.95
CA ALA A 95 -11.74 -24.98 -2.55
C ALA A 95 -11.71 -24.96 -4.09
N ALA A 96 -11.95 -23.81 -4.72
CA ALA A 96 -11.92 -23.63 -6.19
C ALA A 96 -10.60 -23.00 -6.68
N ALA A 97 -9.62 -22.83 -5.80
CA ALA A 97 -8.27 -22.47 -6.23
C ALA A 97 -7.69 -23.66 -7.02
N PRO A 98 -7.24 -23.46 -8.28
CA PRO A 98 -6.60 -24.52 -9.06
C PRO A 98 -5.29 -24.99 -8.43
#